data_AF-A0A927NZ75-F1
#
_entry.id   AF-A0A927NZ75-F1
#
_cell.length_a   1.000
_cell.length_b   1.000
_cell.length_c   1.000
_cell.angle_alpha   90.00
_cell.angle_beta   90.00
_cell.angle_gamma   90.00
#
_symmetry.space_group_name_H-M   'P 1'
#
loop_
_entity.id
_entity.type
_entity.pdbx_description
1 polymer ?
#
loop_
_entity_poly.entity_id
_entity_poly.type
_entity_poly.pdbx_seq_one_letter_code
_entity_poly.pdbx_strand_id
1 'polypeptide(L)'
;MKKYIGSYAAAMNGLDAIAFAGGIGENSSSVRIAALKDMEYLGIKIDEEKNKASIPNSLISTGDSKVKVYIVATNEEIIVARKAAALLAQK
;
A
#
# COMPACT_ATOMS: atom_id res chain seq x y z
N MET A 1 7.05 10.75 -2.82
CA MET A 1 6.14 9.99 -1.94
C MET A 1 5.91 10.67 -0.58
N LYS A 2 6.95 10.86 0.24
CA LYS A 2 6.82 11.29 1.65
C LYS A 2 5.90 12.50 1.89
N LYS A 3 6.01 13.56 1.07
CA LYS A 3 5.13 14.74 1.14
C LYS A 3 3.64 14.37 1.13
N TYR A 4 3.24 13.50 0.20
CA TYR A 4 1.84 13.08 0.03
C TYR A 4 1.37 12.14 1.14
N ILE A 5 2.24 11.20 1.55
CA ILE A 5 1.94 10.30 2.66
C ILE A 5 1.72 11.11 3.95
N GLY A 6 2.61 12.08 4.23
CA GLY A 6 2.49 12.96 5.39
C GLY A 6 1.25 13.85 5.34
N SER A 7 0.91 14.44 4.18
CA SER A 7 -0.31 15.25 4.06
C SER A 7 -1.58 14.43 4.28
N TYR A 8 -1.63 13.20 3.78
CA TYR A 8 -2.79 12.33 3.97
C TYR A 8 -2.87 11.78 5.39
N ALA A 9 -1.74 11.42 6.00
CA ALA A 9 -1.68 11.05 7.40
C ALA A 9 -2.22 12.19 8.29
N ALA A 10 -1.83 13.44 8.02
CA ALA A 10 -2.35 14.59 8.74
C ALA A 10 -3.86 14.78 8.52
N ALA A 11 -4.33 14.68 7.27
CA ALA A 11 -5.75 14.85 6.93
C ALA A 11 -6.66 13.75 7.53
N MET A 12 -6.13 12.54 7.70
CA MET A 12 -6.86 11.39 8.25
C MET A 12 -6.64 11.18 9.75
N ASN A 13 -5.90 12.08 10.42
CA ASN A 13 -5.53 11.97 11.84
C ASN A 13 -4.76 10.68 12.18
N GLY A 14 -3.85 10.28 11.30
CA GLY A 14 -3.03 9.07 11.44
C GLY A 14 -3.21 8.09 10.28
N LEU A 15 -2.65 6.90 10.44
CA LEU A 15 -2.69 5.81 9.47
C LEU A 15 -2.86 4.48 10.20
N ASP A 16 -3.74 3.62 9.71
CA ASP A 16 -3.74 2.20 10.08
C ASP A 16 -2.85 1.40 9.12
N ALA A 17 -2.84 1.77 7.83
CA ALA A 17 -2.10 1.07 6.81
C ALA A 17 -1.66 1.96 5.61
N ILE A 18 -0.65 1.47 4.89
CA ILE A 18 -0.21 1.97 3.58
C ILE A 18 -0.25 0.80 2.59
N ALA A 19 -0.82 1.03 1.41
CA ALA A 19 -0.84 0.06 0.32
C ALA A 19 0.03 0.54 -0.85
N PHE A 20 0.97 -0.29 -1.27
CA PHE A 20 1.67 -0.14 -2.54
C PHE A 20 0.97 -0.96 -3.62
N ALA A 21 0.70 -0.33 -4.74
CA ALA A 21 -0.09 -0.89 -5.82
C ALA A 21 0.48 -0.39 -7.17
N GLY A 22 0.07 -1.04 -8.26
CA GLY A 22 0.51 -0.72 -9.62
C GLY A 22 1.94 -1.17 -9.90
N GLY A 23 2.37 -1.09 -11.15
CA GLY A 23 3.63 -1.70 -11.61
C GLY A 23 4.85 -1.39 -10.74
N ILE A 24 5.08 -0.13 -10.38
CA ILE A 24 6.23 0.26 -9.54
C ILE A 24 6.02 -0.16 -8.08
N GLY A 25 4.83 0.09 -7.53
CA GLY A 25 4.53 -0.23 -6.13
C GLY A 25 4.61 -1.73 -5.85
N GLU A 26 4.18 -2.55 -6.81
CA GLU A 26 4.18 -4.01 -6.70
C GLU A 26 5.58 -4.61 -6.88
N ASN A 27 6.37 -4.11 -7.84
CA ASN A 27 7.59 -4.79 -8.28
C ASN A 27 8.90 -4.15 -7.78
N SER A 28 8.89 -2.92 -7.29
CA SER A 28 10.11 -2.21 -6.90
C SER A 28 10.28 -2.14 -5.37
N SER A 29 10.96 -3.13 -4.80
CA SER A 29 11.28 -3.18 -3.37
C SER A 29 12.10 -1.97 -2.90
N SER A 30 13.03 -1.49 -3.73
CA SER A 30 13.86 -0.32 -3.42
C SER A 30 13.05 0.97 -3.37
N VAL A 31 12.08 1.16 -4.29
CA VAL A 31 11.18 2.32 -4.26
C VAL A 31 10.32 2.31 -3.01
N ARG A 32 9.81 1.15 -2.57
CA ARG A 32 9.02 1.06 -1.33
C ARG A 32 9.84 1.48 -0.09
N ILE A 33 11.09 1.03 0.01
CA ILE A 33 12.01 1.45 1.08
C ILE A 33 12.27 2.96 1.01
N ALA A 34 12.64 3.47 -0.16
CA ALA A 34 12.92 4.90 -0.34
C ALA A 34 11.69 5.79 -0.04
N ALA A 35 10.49 5.28 -0.33
CA ALA A 35 9.24 5.98 -0.07
C ALA A 35 8.92 6.15 1.41
N LEU A 36 9.33 5.17 2.24
CA LEU A 36 8.98 5.09 3.67
C LEU A 36 10.15 5.35 4.62
N LYS A 37 11.36 5.54 4.09
CA LYS A 37 12.55 5.89 4.86
C LYS A 37 12.27 7.08 5.80
N ASP A 38 12.79 7.07 7.02
CA ASP A 38 12.69 8.19 7.97
C ASP A 38 11.22 8.57 8.33
N MET A 39 10.29 7.60 8.29
CA MET A 39 8.87 7.78 8.65
C MET A 39 8.46 6.96 9.89
N GLU A 40 9.44 6.53 10.70
CA GLU A 40 9.24 5.75 11.93
C GLU A 40 8.40 6.51 12.96
N TYR A 41 8.43 7.84 12.94
CA TYR A 41 7.60 8.70 13.79
C TYR A 41 6.10 8.53 13.53
N LEU A 42 5.70 8.10 12.33
CA LEU A 42 4.32 7.72 12.01
C LEU A 42 4.00 6.30 12.47
N GLY A 43 4.96 5.58 13.08
CA GLY A 43 4.79 4.20 13.51
C GLY A 43 4.99 3.16 12.41
N ILE A 44 5.65 3.53 11.31
CA ILE A 44 5.96 2.65 10.18
C ILE A 44 7.30 1.95 10.44
N LYS A 45 7.31 0.62 10.41
CA LYS A 45 8.51 -0.22 10.46
C LYS A 45 8.44 -1.29 9.38
N ILE A 46 9.40 -1.28 8.46
CA ILE A 46 9.45 -2.24 7.35
C ILE A 46 10.36 -3.41 7.71
N ASP A 47 9.91 -4.61 7.35
CA ASP A 47 10.71 -5.83 7.34
C ASP A 47 11.41 -5.92 5.97
N GLU A 48 12.70 -5.61 5.93
CA GLU A 48 13.45 -5.50 4.67
C GLU A 48 13.51 -6.81 3.90
N GLU A 49 13.62 -7.94 4.61
CA GLU A 49 13.64 -9.28 4.01
C GLU A 49 12.28 -9.62 3.39
N LYS A 50 11.18 -9.37 4.12
CA LYS A 50 9.83 -9.53 3.54
C LYS A 50 9.59 -8.60 2.36
N ASN A 51 10.07 -7.36 2.44
CA ASN A 51 9.95 -6.40 1.35
C ASN A 51 10.74 -6.83 0.10
N LYS A 52 11.89 -7.48 0.27
CA LYS A 52 12.73 -7.97 -0.83
C LYS A 52 12.18 -9.24 -1.46
N ALA A 53 11.65 -10.16 -0.65
CA ALA A 53 11.05 -11.42 -1.09
C ALA A 53 9.55 -11.32 -1.43
N SER A 54 8.99 -10.12 -1.39
CA SER A 54 7.54 -9.91 -1.50
C SER A 54 6.98 -10.31 -2.87
N ILE A 55 5.78 -10.87 -2.85
CA ILE A 55 4.90 -11.00 -4.01
C ILE A 55 3.66 -10.10 -3.84
N PRO A 56 2.86 -9.86 -4.89
CA PRO A 56 1.61 -9.12 -4.73
C PRO A 56 0.72 -9.71 -3.63
N ASN A 57 0.06 -8.86 -2.85
CA ASN A 57 -0.73 -9.19 -1.66
C ASN A 57 0.07 -9.58 -0.39
N SER A 58 1.37 -9.24 -0.33
CA SER A 58 2.21 -9.45 0.86
C SER A 58 2.10 -8.32 1.88
N LEU A 59 2.13 -8.67 3.17
CA LEU A 59 2.42 -7.73 4.27
C LEU A 59 3.94 -7.61 4.44
N ILE A 60 4.47 -6.40 4.37
CA ILE A 60 5.91 -6.11 4.42
C ILE A 60 6.34 -5.28 5.64
N SER A 61 5.42 -4.92 6.53
CA SER A 61 5.78 -4.30 7.82
C SER A 61 6.19 -5.34 8.85
N THR A 62 6.99 -4.94 9.85
CA THR A 62 7.29 -5.80 11.01
C THR A 62 6.03 -6.06 11.85
N GLY A 63 6.09 -7.07 12.72
CA GLY A 63 4.96 -7.43 13.61
C GLY A 63 4.59 -6.29 14.57
N ASP A 64 5.59 -5.57 15.07
CA ASP A 64 5.48 -4.46 16.01
C ASP A 64 5.24 -3.09 15.33
N SER A 65 5.15 -3.05 13.99
CA SER A 65 4.76 -1.84 13.27
C SER A 65 3.31 -1.47 13.60
N LYS A 66 3.09 -0.21 14.03
CA LYS A 66 1.76 0.33 14.30
C LYS A 66 0.96 0.51 13.01
N VAL A 67 1.65 0.99 11.96
CA VAL A 67 1.08 1.11 10.62
C VAL A 67 1.43 -0.14 9.82
N LYS A 68 0.44 -0.83 9.27
CA LYS A 68 0.67 -1.98 8.40
C LYS A 68 1.05 -1.53 7.00
N VAL A 69 1.98 -2.22 6.35
CA VAL A 69 2.38 -1.89 4.98
C VAL A 69 2.18 -3.10 4.09
N TYR A 70 1.32 -2.95 3.08
CA TYR A 70 0.94 -4.00 2.15
C TYR A 70 1.42 -3.67 0.75
N ILE A 71 1.68 -4.73 -0.02
CA ILE A 71 1.66 -4.68 -1.47
C ILE A 71 0.32 -5.27 -1.89
N VAL A 72 -0.42 -4.60 -2.76
CA VAL A 72 -1.76 -5.01 -3.19
C VAL A 72 -1.76 -5.10 -4.70
N ALA A 73 -2.07 -6.30 -5.22
CA ALA A 73 -2.20 -6.51 -6.66
C ALA A 73 -3.39 -5.68 -7.17
N THR A 74 -3.13 -4.82 -8.16
CA THR A 74 -4.20 -4.14 -8.87
C THR A 74 -4.83 -5.06 -9.90
N ASN A 75 -6.14 -4.94 -10.06
CA ASN A 75 -6.87 -5.56 -11.15
C ASN A 75 -7.93 -4.54 -11.58
N GLU A 76 -7.62 -3.79 -12.62
CA GLU A 76 -8.47 -2.68 -13.07
C GLU A 76 -9.67 -3.23 -13.85
N GLU A 77 -9.44 -4.30 -14.60
CA GLU A 77 -10.43 -5.00 -15.42
C GLU A 77 -11.59 -5.54 -14.58
N ILE A 78 -11.31 -6.12 -13.40
CA ILE A 78 -12.36 -6.64 -12.53
C ILE A 78 -13.20 -5.52 -11.92
N ILE A 79 -12.62 -4.34 -11.67
CA ILE A 79 -13.37 -3.18 -11.21
C ILE A 79 -14.31 -2.69 -12.30
N VAL A 80 -13.84 -2.61 -13.55
CA VAL A 80 -14.68 -2.24 -14.70
C VAL A 80 -15.80 -3.27 -14.91
N ALA A 81 -15.48 -4.56 -14.90
CA ALA A 81 -16.44 -5.64 -15.06
C ALA A 81 -17.52 -5.62 -13.96
N ARG A 82 -17.13 -5.43 -12.69
CA ARG A 82 -18.07 -5.31 -11.57
C ARG A 82 -18.97 -4.09 -11.70
N LYS A 83 -18.42 -2.93 -12.13
CA LYS A 83 -19.22 -1.73 -12.38
C LYS A 83 -20.23 -1.94 -13.51
N ALA A 84 -19.82 -2.57 -14.61
CA ALA A 84 -20.70 -2.91 -15.72
C ALA A 84 -21.83 -3.86 -15.28
N ALA A 85 -21.49 -4.92 -14.54
CA ALA A 85 -22.48 -5.87 -14.01
C ALA A 85 -23.47 -5.18 -13.05
N ALA A 86 -22.99 -4.34 -12.13
CA ALA A 86 -23.84 -3.59 -11.21
C ALA A 86 -24.77 -2.59 -11.91
N LEU A 87 -24.33 -2.00 -13.03
CA LEU A 87 -25.18 -1.14 -13.86
C LEU A 87 -26.29 -1.95 -14.56
N LEU A 88 -25.94 -3.12 -15.12
CA LEU A 88 -26.91 -3.98 -15.80
C LEU A 88 -27.94 -4.60 -14.84
N ALA A 89 -27.58 -4.79 -13.57
CA ALA A 89 -28.45 -5.36 -12.53
C ALA A 89 -29.46 -4.37 -11.94
N GLN A 90 -29.41 -3.08 -12.28
CA GLN A 90 -30.36 -2.05 -11.80
C GLN A 90 -31.69 -2.05 -12.57
N LYS A 91 -32.06 -3.18 -13.19
CA LYS A 91 -33.30 -3.35 -13.96
C LYS A 91 -34.36 -4.06 -13.15
#